data_AF-A0A0B6ZS23-F1
#
_entry.id   AF-A0A0B6ZS23-F1
#
_cell.length_a   1.000
_cell.length_b   1.000
_cell.length_c   1.000
_cell.angle_alpha   90.00
_cell.angle_beta   90.00
_cell.angle_gamma   90.00
#
_symmetry.space_group_name_H-M   'P 1'
#
loop_
_entity.id
_entity.type
_entity.pdbx_description
1 polymer ?
#
loop_
_entity_poly.entity_id
_entity_poly.type
_entity_poly.pdbx_seq_one_letter_code
_entity_poly.pdbx_strand_id
1 'polypeptide(L)'
;AKLSKRQMVVLELLNTEQNYVKILHTILHTFKAQIENPGQIFGPLLAPQDIKIIFGNIPPIYEAHCKLRDSLSLLIEQWSENSSVGDCIIKR
;
A
#
# COMPACT_ATOMS: atom_id res chain seq x y z
N ALA A 1 -15.83 -25.07 5.93
CA ALA A 1 -14.64 -25.54 6.66
C ALA A 1 -14.12 -24.40 7.55
N LYS A 2 -13.57 -24.69 8.73
CA LYS A 2 -13.02 -23.67 9.63
C LYS A 2 -11.60 -23.31 9.18
N LEU A 3 -11.27 -22.03 9.07
CA LEU A 3 -9.93 -21.58 8.71
C LEU A 3 -8.92 -22.03 9.77
N SER A 4 -7.71 -22.39 9.34
CA SER A 4 -6.62 -22.67 10.27
C SER A 4 -6.13 -21.38 10.93
N LYS A 5 -5.50 -21.48 12.11
CA LYS A 5 -4.91 -20.31 12.78
C LYS A 5 -3.90 -19.59 11.88
N ARG A 6 -3.11 -20.35 11.09
CA ARG A 6 -2.16 -19.79 10.12
C ARG A 6 -2.88 -18.96 9.06
N GLN A 7 -3.95 -19.51 8.48
CA GLN A 7 -4.73 -18.81 7.47
C GLN A 7 -5.40 -17.56 8.03
N MET A 8 -5.89 -17.59 9.27
CA MET A 8 -6.48 -16.42 9.93
C MET A 8 -5.47 -15.28 10.11
N VAL A 9 -4.25 -15.58 10.57
CA VAL A 9 -3.19 -14.57 10.73
C VAL A 9 -2.76 -13.98 9.39
N VAL A 10 -2.66 -14.80 8.33
CA VAL A 10 -2.32 -14.28 6.99
C VAL A 10 -3.46 -13.44 6.40
N LEU A 11 -4.72 -13.78 6.68
CA LEU A 11 -5.86 -12.96 6.29
C LEU A 11 -5.87 -11.61 7.01
N GLU A 12 -5.51 -11.58 8.29
CA GLU A 12 -5.34 -10.34 9.06
C GLU A 12 -4.20 -9.48 8.48
N LEU A 13 -3.08 -10.10 8.10
CA LEU A 13 -1.99 -9.42 7.41
C LEU A 13 -2.46 -8.82 6.07
N LEU A 14 -3.20 -9.56 5.25
CA LEU A 14 -3.77 -9.04 4.00
C LEU A 14 -4.69 -7.83 4.27
N ASN A 15 -5.55 -7.92 5.28
CA ASN A 15 -6.48 -6.83 5.61
C ASN A 15 -5.75 -5.57 6.07
N THR A 16 -4.71 -5.71 6.90
CA THR A 16 -3.89 -4.58 7.34
C THR A 16 -3.10 -3.96 6.18
N GLU A 17 -2.55 -4.78 5.27
CA GLU A 17 -1.90 -4.29 4.03
C GLU A 17 -2.88 -3.58 3.08
N GLN A 18 -4.09 -4.10 2.88
CA GLN A 18 -5.13 -3.43 2.09
C GLN A 18 -5.45 -2.04 2.65
N ASN A 19 -5.57 -1.93 3.98
CA ASN A 19 -5.80 -0.65 4.63
C ASN A 19 -4.61 0.31 4.48
N TYR A 20 -3.38 -0.19 4.65
CA TYR A 20 -2.17 0.61 4.49
C TYR A 20 -2.02 1.15 3.06
N VAL A 21 -2.18 0.28 2.06
CA VAL A 21 -2.17 0.66 0.64
C VAL A 21 -3.26 1.69 0.33
N LYS A 22 -4.46 1.54 0.89
CA LYS A 22 -5.54 2.54 0.73
C LYS A 22 -5.15 3.91 1.28
N ILE A 23 -4.53 3.96 2.45
CA ILE A 23 -4.05 5.22 3.06
C ILE A 23 -2.99 5.86 2.18
N LEU A 24 -1.99 5.10 1.73
CA LEU A 24 -0.94 5.59 0.83
C LEU A 24 -1.52 6.12 -0.49
N HIS A 25 -2.52 5.43 -1.05
CA HIS A 25 -3.24 5.91 -2.23
C HIS A 25 -3.89 7.28 -1.97
N THR A 26 -4.59 7.47 -0.85
CA THR A 26 -5.18 8.76 -0.48
C THR A 26 -4.11 9.85 -0.30
N ILE A 27 -2.96 9.54 0.31
CA ILE A 27 -1.83 10.48 0.44
C ILE A 27 -1.37 10.98 -0.94
N LEU A 28 -1.21 10.08 -1.90
CA LEU A 28 -0.72 10.42 -3.25
C LEU A 28 -1.78 11.10 -4.14
N HIS A 29 -3.01 10.60 -4.14
CA HIS A 29 -4.02 10.98 -5.14
C HIS A 29 -5.01 12.02 -4.62
N THR A 30 -5.09 12.20 -3.30
CA THR A 30 -5.92 13.24 -2.69
C THR A 30 -5.04 14.36 -2.16
N PHE A 31 -4.16 14.09 -1.21
CA PHE A 31 -3.40 15.17 -0.57
C PHE A 31 -2.34 15.79 -1.49
N LYS A 32 -1.42 14.98 -2.01
CA LYS A 32 -0.37 15.48 -2.91
C LYS A 32 -0.95 16.15 -4.16
N ALA A 33 -1.97 15.56 -4.78
CA ALA A 33 -2.65 16.13 -5.94
C ALA A 33 -3.28 17.51 -5.66
N GLN A 34 -3.90 17.71 -4.49
CA GLN A 34 -4.45 19.01 -4.10
C GLN A 34 -3.36 20.04 -3.81
N ILE A 35 -2.22 19.62 -3.26
CA ILE A 35 -1.08 20.49 -2.95
C ILE A 35 -0.35 20.95 -4.23
N GLU A 36 -0.23 20.08 -5.23
CA GLU A 36 0.40 20.38 -6.52
C GLU A 36 -0.55 21.06 -7.50
N ASN A 37 -1.81 21.31 -7.12
CA ASN A 37 -2.80 21.90 -8.01
C ASN A 37 -2.39 23.33 -8.42
N PRO A 38 -2.10 23.58 -9.72
CA PRO A 38 -1.68 24.90 -10.18
C PRO A 38 -2.79 25.96 -10.15
N GLY A 39 -4.05 25.54 -9.99
CA GLY A 39 -5.23 26.44 -9.92
C GLY A 39 -5.54 26.99 -8.53
N GLN A 40 -4.63 26.89 -7.55
CA GLN A 40 -4.85 27.42 -6.21
C GLN A 40 -4.94 28.96 -6.21
N ILE A 41 -6.02 29.50 -5.65
CA ILE A 41 -6.32 30.96 -5.62
C ILE A 41 -5.21 31.76 -4.92
N PHE A 42 -4.51 31.15 -3.96
CA PHE A 42 -3.45 31.79 -3.17
C PHE A 42 -2.03 31.44 -3.66
N GLY A 43 -1.89 30.85 -4.84
CA GLY A 43 -0.62 30.31 -5.33
C GLY A 43 -0.26 28.97 -4.66
N PRO A 44 0.94 28.43 -4.95
CA PRO A 44 1.34 27.10 -4.47
C PRO A 44 1.50 27.07 -2.96
N LEU A 45 0.85 26.09 -2.30
CA LEU A 45 0.90 25.92 -0.84
C LEU A 45 2.30 25.60 -0.32
N LEU A 46 3.09 24.83 -1.07
CA LEU A 46 4.43 24.41 -0.71
C LEU A 46 5.38 24.59 -1.89
N ALA A 47 6.65 24.86 -1.59
CA ALA A 47 7.68 24.86 -2.62
C ALA A 47 7.88 23.44 -3.17
N PRO A 48 8.25 23.27 -4.45
CA PRO A 48 8.46 21.95 -5.05
C PRO A 48 9.45 21.05 -4.29
N GLN A 49 10.46 21.67 -3.65
CA GLN A 49 11.42 20.94 -2.81
C GLN A 49 10.77 20.31 -1.57
N ASP A 50 9.85 21.02 -0.92
CA ASP A 50 9.18 20.54 0.30
C ASP A 50 8.20 19.41 -0.04
N ILE A 51 7.52 19.53 -1.18
CA ILE A 51 6.68 18.45 -1.73
C ILE A 51 7.54 17.19 -1.97
N LYS A 52 8.75 17.34 -2.53
CA LYS A 52 9.65 16.22 -2.74
C LYS A 52 10.16 15.61 -1.42
N ILE A 53 10.44 16.43 -0.41
CA ILE A 53 10.87 15.97 0.91
C ILE A 53 9.75 15.16 1.60
N ILE A 54 8.50 15.64 1.54
CA ILE A 54 7.37 15.01 2.22
C ILE A 54 6.88 13.76 1.46
N PHE A 55 6.71 13.86 0.14
CA PHE A 55 6.06 12.81 -0.65
C PHE A 55 7.03 11.96 -1.48
N GLY A 56 8.28 12.36 -1.66
CA GLY A 56 9.18 11.74 -2.65
C GLY A 56 9.40 10.23 -2.46
N ASN A 57 9.41 9.75 -1.21
CA ASN A 57 9.59 8.33 -0.90
C ASN A 57 8.27 7.55 -0.84
N ILE A 58 7.11 8.22 -0.87
CA ILE A 58 5.82 7.56 -0.72
C ILE A 58 5.44 6.72 -1.96
N PRO A 59 5.67 7.16 -3.22
CA PRO A 59 5.40 6.35 -4.40
C PRO A 59 6.10 4.98 -4.42
N PRO A 60 7.43 4.87 -4.19
CA PRO A 60 8.07 3.55 -4.20
C PRO A 60 7.60 2.66 -3.04
N ILE A 61 7.31 3.24 -1.86
CA ILE A 61 6.70 2.49 -0.74
C ILE A 61 5.32 1.98 -1.13
N TYR A 62 4.47 2.83 -1.72
CA TYR A 62 3.14 2.45 -2.19
C TYR A 62 3.17 1.31 -3.19
N GLU A 63 4.08 1.37 -4.17
CA GLU A 63 4.23 0.31 -5.17
C GLU A 63 4.65 -1.02 -4.55
N ALA A 64 5.65 -1.00 -3.66
CA ALA A 64 6.12 -2.20 -2.96
C ALA A 64 5.00 -2.86 -2.14
N HIS A 65 4.20 -2.05 -1.43
CA HIS A 65 3.08 -2.55 -0.64
C HIS A 65 1.89 -3.03 -1.48
N CYS A 66 1.63 -2.42 -2.65
CA CYS A 66 0.67 -2.95 -3.62
C CYS A 66 1.06 -4.36 -4.07
N LYS A 67 2.33 -4.58 -4.45
CA LYS A 67 2.84 -5.91 -4.85
C LYS A 67 2.70 -6.95 -3.74
N LEU A 68 3.01 -6.56 -2.49
CA LEU A 68 2.84 -7.42 -1.33
C LEU A 68 1.37 -7.79 -1.10
N ARG A 69 0.48 -6.79 -1.08
CA ARG A 69 -0.98 -6.99 -0.96
C ARG A 69 -1.50 -7.94 -2.02
N ASP A 70 -1.11 -7.74 -3.28
CA ASP A 70 -1.59 -8.55 -4.41
C ASP A 70 -1.08 -9.99 -4.30
N SER A 71 0.20 -10.16 -3.92
CA SER A 71 0.77 -11.48 -3.65
C SER A 71 0.07 -12.20 -2.50
N LEU A 72 -0.28 -11.49 -1.42
CA LEU A 72 -1.04 -12.03 -0.28
C LEU A 72 -2.48 -12.39 -0.66
N SER A 73 -3.13 -11.58 -1.50
CA SER A 73 -4.49 -11.86 -2.01
C SER A 73 -4.50 -13.18 -2.78
N LEU A 74 -3.56 -13.34 -3.73
CA LEU A 74 -3.41 -14.57 -4.51
C LEU A 74 -3.11 -15.78 -3.61
N LEU A 75 -2.25 -15.63 -2.61
CA LEU A 75 -1.94 -16.69 -1.65
C LEU A 75 -3.18 -17.16 -0.87
N ILE A 76 -4.04 -16.22 -0.45
CA ILE A 76 -5.28 -16.52 0.28
C ILE A 76 -6.34 -17.15 -0.63
N GLU A 77 -6.49 -16.66 -1.87
CA GLU A 77 -7.43 -17.20 -2.86
C GLU A 77 -7.11 -18.65 -3.21
N GLN A 78 -5.83 -19.00 -3.28
CA GLN A 78 -5.34 -20.34 -3.64
C GLN A 78 -4.75 -21.08 -2.43
N TRP A 79 -5.29 -20.82 -1.24
CA TRP A 79 -4.73 -21.33 0.01
C TRP A 79 -4.67 -22.87 0.05
N SER A 80 -3.52 -23.39 0.46
CA SER A 80 -3.29 -24.80 0.73
C SER A 80 -2.43 -24.98 1.98
N GLU A 81 -2.30 -26.21 2.48
CA GLU A 81 -1.46 -26.46 3.66
C GLU A 81 0.04 -26.22 3.42
N ASN A 82 0.47 -26.23 2.15
CA ASN A 82 1.85 -25.99 1.72
C ASN A 82 2.11 -24.52 1.32
N SER A 83 1.10 -23.64 1.44
CA SER A 83 1.23 -22.22 1.10
C SER A 83 2.26 -21.51 2.00
N SER A 84 3.22 -20.82 1.37
CA SER A 84 4.29 -20.06 2.04
C SER A 84 4.02 -18.56 1.96
N VAL A 85 3.79 -17.91 3.11
CA VAL A 85 3.73 -16.44 3.21
C VAL A 85 5.10 -15.79 2.98
N GLY A 86 6.18 -16.53 3.23
CA GLY A 86 7.55 -16.05 3.01
C GLY A 86 7.81 -15.71 1.54
N ASP A 87 7.18 -16.44 0.63
CA ASP A 87 7.34 -16.22 -0.82
C ASP A 87 6.79 -14.85 -1.25
N CYS A 88 5.73 -14.37 -0.59
CA CYS A 88 5.18 -13.03 -0.81
C CYS A 88 6.11 -11.93 -0.27
N ILE A 89 6.92 -12.24 0.75
CA ILE A 89 7.80 -11.30 1.43
C ILE A 89 9.16 -11.18 0.74
N ILE A 90 9.68 -12.26 0.15
CA ILE A 90 11.00 -12.26 -0.49
C ILE A 90 10.93 -11.69 -1.92
N LYS A 91 9.82 -11.88 -2.63
CA LYS A 91 9.65 -11.46 -4.04
C LYS A 91 9.27 -9.97 -4.21
N ARG A 92 9.63 -9.12 -3.24
CA ARG A 92 9.31 -7.68 -3.25
C ARG A 92 10.12 -6.90 -4.28
#